data_AF-A0A956R587-F1
#
_entry.id   AF-A0A956R587-F1
#
_cell.length_a   1.000
_cell.length_b   1.000
_cell.length_c   1.000
_cell.angle_alpha   90.00
_cell.angle_beta   90.00
_cell.angle_gamma   90.00
#
_symmetry.space_group_name_H-M   'P 1'
#
loop_
_entity.id
_entity.type
_entity.pdbx_description
1 polymer ?
#
loop_
_entity_poly.entity_id
_entity_poly.type
_entity_poly.pdbx_seq_one_letter_code
_entity_poly.pdbx_strand_id
1 'polypeptide(L)'
;MKAWVATHELDLGLADGLDPMDLQIEVSDRSVASPGLLDLYRFHQYYDANGRRALVVGDGSMITVEADAHGVLALKGTLVDPRVRYAHSSAQASATQAESSIRHHVAARLGVMTETVHVDHVGLVAVPGVEVIGWQGTASVNGQVSVATVIVEAAAHGVDPNAQGPLPLVSFQAPTADGLSNTQAIDVISEDLSTDIISDPISETTVSVLYDGDALLGSTV
;
A
#
# COMPACT_ATOMS: atom_id res chain seq x y z
N MET A 1 16.11 16.47 18.71
CA MET A 1 16.63 16.01 17.41
C MET A 1 17.36 14.70 17.69
N LYS A 2 16.69 13.55 17.52
CA LYS A 2 17.29 12.23 17.76
C LYS A 2 18.13 11.88 16.52
N ALA A 3 19.45 11.78 16.69
CA ALA A 3 20.34 11.34 15.64
C ALA A 3 19.98 9.88 15.28
N TRP A 4 19.76 9.61 14.00
CA TRP A 4 19.55 8.26 13.52
C TRP A 4 20.83 7.48 13.79
N VAL A 5 20.70 6.41 14.58
CA VAL A 5 21.83 5.54 14.91
C VAL A 5 22.07 4.64 13.69
N ALA A 6 22.95 5.09 12.80
CA ALA A 6 23.62 4.21 11.86
C ALA A 6 24.66 3.42 12.67
N THR A 7 24.27 2.27 13.23
CA THR A 7 25.25 1.37 13.85
C THR A 7 25.64 0.18 13.00
N HIS A 8 24.87 -0.24 11.99
CA HIS A 8 25.24 -1.41 11.19
C HIS A 8 24.61 -1.37 9.78
N GLU A 9 25.18 -0.60 8.85
CA GLU A 9 24.76 -0.58 7.43
C GLU A 9 24.74 -1.99 6.80
N LEU A 10 25.71 -2.83 7.19
CA LEU A 10 25.82 -4.22 6.77
C LEU A 10 24.72 -5.14 7.32
N ASP A 11 24.19 -4.88 8.52
CA ASP A 11 23.13 -5.71 9.12
C ASP A 11 21.77 -5.44 8.46
N LEU A 12 21.63 -4.29 7.82
CA LEU A 12 20.46 -3.94 7.00
C LEU A 12 20.59 -4.44 5.55
N GLY A 13 21.70 -5.11 5.20
CA GLY A 13 21.97 -5.57 3.84
C GLY A 13 22.16 -4.44 2.83
N LEU A 14 22.48 -3.24 3.29
CA LEU A 14 22.71 -2.08 2.42
C LEU A 14 24.09 -2.18 1.82
N ALA A 15 24.18 -2.13 0.49
CA ALA A 15 25.47 -2.12 -0.17
C ALA A 15 26.24 -0.83 0.18
N ASP A 16 27.54 -0.96 0.45
CA ASP A 16 28.44 0.10 0.90
C ASP A 16 28.19 1.45 0.21
N GLY A 17 28.28 2.54 0.99
CA GLY A 17 28.20 3.91 0.49
C GLY A 17 26.78 4.42 0.22
N LEU A 18 25.78 3.85 0.88
CA LEU A 18 24.40 4.35 0.87
C LEU A 18 24.20 5.34 2.02
N ASP A 19 23.95 6.61 1.71
CA ASP A 19 23.73 7.64 2.72
C ASP A 19 22.26 7.59 3.19
N PRO A 20 21.96 7.79 4.49
CA PRO A 20 20.58 7.97 4.96
C PRO A 20 19.77 9.01 4.17
N MET A 21 20.41 10.01 3.57
CA MET A 21 19.76 11.01 2.72
C MET A 21 19.36 10.48 1.34
N ASP A 22 19.95 9.37 0.90
CA ASP A 22 19.57 8.70 -0.35
C ASP A 22 18.22 7.96 -0.21
N LEU A 23 17.84 7.62 1.02
CA LEU A 23 16.59 6.94 1.34
C LEU A 23 15.43 7.93 1.35
N GLN A 24 14.63 7.90 0.29
CA GLN A 24 13.43 8.72 0.18
C GLN A 24 12.26 8.06 0.93
N ILE A 25 12.30 8.15 2.26
CA ILE A 25 11.26 7.61 3.14
C ILE A 25 10.50 8.72 3.86
N GLU A 26 9.18 8.56 3.98
CA GLU A 26 8.31 9.51 4.68
C GLU A 26 7.46 8.80 5.72
N VAL A 27 7.33 9.43 6.89
CA VAL A 27 6.48 8.96 7.98
C VAL A 27 5.03 8.90 7.48
N SER A 28 4.40 7.73 7.60
CA SER A 28 3.00 7.50 7.23
C SER A 28 2.05 8.26 8.16
N ASP A 29 0.88 8.66 7.71
CA ASP A 29 -0.07 9.47 8.50
C ASP A 29 -0.66 8.70 9.72
N ARG A 30 -0.45 7.37 9.76
CA ARG A 30 -0.93 6.45 10.81
C ARG A 30 0.21 5.82 11.62
N SER A 31 1.30 6.55 11.79
CA SER A 31 2.62 6.03 12.15
C SER A 31 2.98 6.06 13.63
N VAL A 32 2.02 6.21 14.54
CA VAL A 32 2.30 6.00 15.96
C VAL A 32 1.18 5.18 16.56
N ALA A 33 1.42 3.88 16.67
CA ALA A 33 0.70 3.05 17.63
C ALA A 33 1.66 2.83 18.80
N SER A 34 1.23 3.21 20.01
CA SER A 34 2.03 3.01 21.22
C SER A 34 1.37 1.95 22.13
N PRO A 35 1.51 0.65 21.82
CA PRO A 35 1.08 -0.40 22.74
C PRO A 35 2.04 -0.45 23.94
N GLY A 36 1.72 0.30 24.99
CA GLY A 36 2.52 0.34 26.22
C GLY A 36 3.81 1.15 26.06
N LEU A 37 4.96 0.49 26.20
CA LEU A 37 6.30 1.12 26.15
C LEU A 37 6.95 1.09 24.76
N LEU A 38 6.27 0.50 23.77
CA LEU A 38 6.76 0.37 22.40
C LEU A 38 6.10 1.41 21.52
N ASP A 39 6.91 2.10 20.71
CA ASP A 39 6.47 2.98 19.64
C ASP A 39 6.66 2.29 18.29
N LEU A 40 5.59 2.20 17.50
CA LEU A 40 5.59 1.64 16.16
C LEU A 40 5.53 2.76 15.12
N TYR A 41 6.63 2.99 14.41
CA TYR A 41 6.70 3.92 13.29
C TYR A 41 6.56 3.21 11.96
N ARG A 42 5.83 3.82 11.02
CA ARG A 42 5.61 3.30 9.68
C ARG A 42 6.02 4.33 8.64
N PHE A 43 6.77 3.91 7.63
CA PHE A 43 7.32 4.78 6.60
C PHE A 43 6.98 4.29 5.20
N HIS A 44 6.41 5.18 4.39
CA HIS A 44 6.29 4.97 2.95
C HIS A 44 7.63 5.20 2.28
N GLN A 45 7.94 4.36 1.29
CA GLN A 45 9.15 4.52 0.47
C GLN A 45 8.81 5.13 -0.87
N TYR A 46 9.72 5.95 -1.37
CA TYR A 46 9.67 6.55 -2.69
C TYR A 46 10.94 6.24 -3.46
N TYR A 47 10.81 6.21 -4.78
CA TYR A 47 11.90 6.02 -5.72
C TYR A 47 12.01 7.25 -6.62
N ASP A 48 13.23 7.71 -6.90
CA ASP A 48 13.45 8.81 -7.84
C ASP A 48 13.47 8.31 -9.28
N ALA A 49 12.39 8.55 -10.01
CA ALA A 49 12.29 8.30 -11.44
C ALA A 49 12.65 9.58 -12.21
N ASN A 50 13.94 9.92 -12.22
CA ASN A 50 14.50 11.08 -12.95
C ASN A 50 13.92 12.42 -12.48
N GLY A 51 14.07 12.72 -11.19
CA GLY A 51 13.56 13.93 -10.54
C GLY A 51 12.06 13.88 -10.23
N ARG A 52 11.42 12.72 -10.38
CA ARG A 52 10.00 12.51 -10.09
C ARG A 52 9.86 11.41 -9.05
N ARG A 53 9.22 11.75 -7.93
CA ARG A 53 8.94 10.78 -6.87
C ARG A 53 7.87 9.79 -7.31
N ALA A 54 8.22 8.51 -7.29
CA ALA A 54 7.32 7.39 -7.51
C ALA A 54 7.11 6.66 -6.18
N LEU A 55 5.86 6.42 -5.77
CA LEU A 55 5.58 5.66 -4.55
C LEU A 55 5.97 4.19 -4.78
N VAL A 56 6.69 3.58 -3.85
CA VAL A 56 6.97 2.15 -3.89
C VAL A 56 5.70 1.38 -3.51
N VAL A 57 5.30 0.43 -4.35
CA VAL A 57 4.09 -0.40 -4.15
C VAL A 57 4.41 -1.88 -4.12
N GLY A 58 3.54 -2.67 -3.49
CA GLY A 58 3.75 -4.11 -3.28
C GLY A 58 4.72 -4.40 -2.14
N ASP A 59 5.50 -5.46 -2.30
CA ASP A 59 6.53 -5.85 -1.34
C ASP A 59 7.60 -4.76 -1.25
N GLY A 60 7.83 -4.23 -0.04
CA GLY A 60 8.71 -3.08 0.18
C GLY A 60 8.01 -1.72 0.12
N SER A 61 6.68 -1.65 -0.01
CA SER A 61 5.96 -0.36 0.06
C SER A 61 6.06 0.36 1.42
N MET A 62 6.31 -0.40 2.49
CA MET A 62 6.30 0.09 3.86
C MET A 62 7.48 -0.48 4.65
N ILE A 63 8.12 0.39 5.44
CA ILE A 63 9.06 0.01 6.49
C ILE A 63 8.40 0.25 7.83
N THR A 64 8.52 -0.70 8.75
CA THR A 64 8.11 -0.51 10.14
C THR A 64 9.33 -0.48 11.03
N VAL A 65 9.40 0.53 11.90
CA VAL A 65 10.43 0.64 12.93
C VAL A 65 9.77 0.51 14.29
N GLU A 66 10.22 -0.47 15.06
CA GLU A 66 9.83 -0.68 16.46
C GLU A 66 10.89 -0.05 17.34
N ALA A 67 10.46 0.81 18.27
CA ALA A 67 11.35 1.52 19.19
C ALA A 67 10.78 1.56 20.60
N ASP A 68 11.63 1.83 21.58
CA ASP A 68 11.25 2.13 22.96
C ASP A 68 11.97 3.39 23.48
N ALA A 69 11.91 3.63 24.79
CA ALA A 69 12.60 4.75 25.43
C ALA A 69 14.13 4.69 25.30
N HIS A 70 14.71 3.53 25.00
CA HIS A 70 16.14 3.28 24.89
C HIS A 70 16.65 3.32 23.44
N GLY A 71 15.79 3.10 22.44
CA GLY A 71 16.16 3.25 21.02
C GLY A 71 15.34 2.40 20.07
N VAL A 72 15.87 2.19 18.87
CA VAL A 72 15.29 1.27 17.87
C VAL A 72 15.57 -0.17 18.28
N LEU A 73 14.52 -0.98 18.34
CA LEU A 73 14.57 -2.40 18.70
C LEU A 73 14.57 -3.29 17.45
N ALA A 74 13.76 -2.94 16.45
CA ALA A 74 13.66 -3.72 15.21
C ALA A 74 13.27 -2.85 14.01
N LEU A 75 13.68 -3.29 12.83
CA LEU A 75 13.22 -2.79 11.54
C LEU A 75 12.63 -3.96 10.76
N LYS A 76 11.42 -3.77 10.22
CA LYS A 76 10.68 -4.77 9.44
C LYS A 76 10.30 -4.20 8.08
N GLY A 77 10.36 -5.04 7.06
CA GLY A 77 10.07 -4.69 5.68
C GLY A 77 11.31 -4.80 4.79
N THR A 78 11.12 -4.49 3.50
CA THR A 78 12.19 -4.52 2.49
C THR A 78 12.54 -3.08 2.12
N LEU A 79 13.81 -2.70 2.22
CA LEU A 79 14.26 -1.39 1.76
C LEU A 79 14.54 -1.43 0.25
N VAL A 80 14.05 -0.45 -0.49
CA VAL A 80 14.38 -0.30 -1.91
C VAL A 80 15.71 0.44 -2.05
N ASP A 81 16.68 -0.14 -2.75
CA ASP A 81 17.94 0.54 -3.07
C ASP A 81 17.71 1.55 -4.22
N PRO A 82 17.82 2.87 -3.98
CA PRO A 82 17.58 3.90 -4.99
C PRO A 82 18.61 3.89 -6.12
N ARG A 83 19.75 3.21 -5.97
CA ARG A 83 20.80 3.12 -6.99
C ARG A 83 20.47 2.09 -8.07
N VAL A 84 19.61 1.13 -7.76
CA VAL A 84 19.15 0.14 -8.74
C VAL A 84 18.27 0.86 -9.75
N ARG A 85 18.67 0.83 -11.03
CA ARG A 85 17.96 1.56 -12.07
C ARG A 85 16.80 0.74 -12.61
N TYR A 86 15.58 1.14 -12.23
CA TYR A 86 14.37 0.48 -12.71
C TYR A 86 14.13 0.79 -14.18
N ALA A 87 13.49 -0.12 -14.91
CA ALA A 87 13.09 0.15 -16.27
C ALA A 87 12.14 1.37 -16.30
N HIS A 88 12.26 2.20 -17.33
CA HIS A 88 11.51 3.45 -17.50
C HIS A 88 11.76 4.52 -16.42
N SER A 89 12.79 4.36 -15.58
CA SER A 89 13.21 5.39 -14.60
C SER A 89 13.60 6.73 -15.24
N SER A 90 14.16 6.73 -16.45
CA SER A 90 14.62 7.95 -17.13
C SER A 90 13.62 8.61 -18.05
N ALA A 91 12.60 7.88 -18.51
CA ALA A 91 11.62 8.41 -19.44
C ALA A 91 10.29 7.69 -19.22
N GLN A 92 9.23 8.47 -18.95
CA GLN A 92 7.90 7.94 -18.71
C GLN A 92 6.89 8.42 -19.74
N ALA A 93 5.97 7.53 -20.14
CA ALA A 93 4.74 7.92 -20.82
C ALA A 93 3.93 8.93 -19.99
N SER A 94 3.03 9.67 -20.64
CA SER A 94 2.17 10.64 -19.97
C SER A 94 1.10 9.95 -19.12
N ALA A 95 0.62 10.64 -18.08
CA ALA A 95 -0.49 10.15 -17.25
C ALA A 95 -1.76 9.89 -18.07
N THR A 96 -2.06 10.72 -19.08
CA THR A 96 -3.21 10.55 -19.98
C THR A 96 -3.11 9.28 -20.82
N GLN A 97 -1.90 8.92 -21.27
CA GLN A 97 -1.68 7.68 -21.98
C GLN A 97 -1.84 6.47 -21.05
N ALA A 98 -1.31 6.57 -19.83
CA ALA A 98 -1.47 5.54 -18.81
C ALA A 98 -2.94 5.33 -18.45
N GLU A 99 -3.69 6.41 -18.23
CA GLU A 99 -5.13 6.37 -17.97
C GLU A 99 -5.88 5.64 -19.09
N SER A 100 -5.60 6.01 -20.34
CA SER A 100 -6.19 5.37 -21.53
C SER A 100 -5.85 3.87 -21.59
N SER A 101 -4.62 3.50 -21.24
CA SER A 101 -4.16 2.11 -21.21
C SER A 101 -4.83 1.32 -20.08
N ILE A 102 -4.98 1.91 -18.90
CA ILE A 102 -5.69 1.31 -17.77
C ILE A 102 -7.15 1.05 -18.16
N ARG A 103 -7.85 2.05 -18.73
CA ARG A 103 -9.23 1.86 -19.21
C ARG A 103 -9.33 0.73 -20.21
N HIS A 104 -8.41 0.67 -21.18
CA HIS A 104 -8.36 -0.41 -22.16
C HIS A 104 -8.22 -1.79 -21.50
N HIS A 105 -7.25 -1.97 -20.60
CA HIS A 105 -7.03 -3.25 -19.93
C HIS A 105 -8.22 -3.66 -19.07
N VAL A 106 -8.83 -2.73 -18.33
CA VAL A 106 -10.02 -3.00 -17.52
C VAL A 106 -11.21 -3.39 -18.39
N ALA A 107 -11.47 -2.64 -19.46
CA ALA A 107 -12.55 -2.91 -20.41
C ALA A 107 -12.40 -4.29 -21.05
N ALA A 108 -11.20 -4.61 -21.54
CA ALA A 108 -10.89 -5.91 -22.13
C ALA A 108 -11.03 -7.05 -21.12
N ARG A 109 -10.59 -6.85 -19.87
CA ARG A 109 -10.63 -7.87 -18.81
C ARG A 109 -12.05 -8.16 -18.33
N LEU A 110 -12.90 -7.13 -18.24
CA LEU A 110 -14.27 -7.23 -17.72
C LEU A 110 -15.32 -7.43 -18.83
N GLY A 111 -14.94 -7.34 -20.11
CA GLY A 111 -15.87 -7.46 -21.23
C GLY A 111 -16.85 -6.29 -21.34
N VAL A 112 -16.42 -5.09 -20.92
CA VAL A 112 -17.22 -3.86 -20.95
C VAL A 112 -16.65 -2.86 -21.96
N MET A 113 -17.41 -1.82 -22.28
CA MET A 113 -16.97 -0.78 -23.20
C MET A 113 -16.00 0.19 -22.49
N THR A 114 -14.97 0.66 -23.19
CA THR A 114 -13.90 1.50 -22.58
C THR A 114 -14.45 2.80 -22.01
N GLU A 115 -15.51 3.35 -22.61
CA GLU A 115 -16.15 4.60 -22.18
C GLU A 115 -16.91 4.45 -20.85
N THR A 116 -17.21 3.21 -20.45
CA THR A 116 -17.88 2.90 -19.17
C THR A 116 -16.90 2.79 -18.00
N VAL A 117 -15.59 2.74 -18.30
CA VAL A 117 -14.52 2.66 -17.30
C VAL A 117 -14.05 4.07 -16.95
N HIS A 118 -14.14 4.41 -15.66
CA HIS A 118 -13.52 5.61 -15.10
C HIS A 118 -12.24 5.21 -14.36
N VAL A 119 -11.22 6.07 -14.40
CA VAL A 119 -9.94 5.84 -13.72
C VAL A 119 -9.63 7.05 -12.86
N ASP A 120 -9.52 6.79 -11.57
CA ASP A 120 -9.19 7.76 -10.54
C ASP A 120 -7.72 7.66 -10.15
N HIS A 121 -7.14 8.81 -9.74
CA HIS A 121 -5.82 8.90 -9.09
C HIS A 121 -4.68 8.20 -9.85
N VAL A 122 -4.42 8.62 -11.10
CA VAL A 122 -3.25 8.12 -11.86
C VAL A 122 -1.96 8.68 -11.28
N GLY A 123 -1.18 7.83 -10.63
CA GLY A 123 0.06 8.18 -9.93
C GLY A 123 1.26 7.34 -10.38
N LEU A 124 2.45 7.92 -10.33
CA LEU A 124 3.68 7.21 -10.66
C LEU A 124 4.07 6.29 -9.49
N VAL A 125 4.40 5.04 -9.81
CA VAL A 125 4.78 4.03 -8.82
C VAL A 125 6.05 3.28 -9.23
N ALA A 126 6.80 2.80 -8.25
CA ALA A 126 7.91 1.89 -8.44
C ALA A 126 7.49 0.50 -7.95
N VAL A 127 7.76 -0.52 -8.76
CA VAL A 127 7.36 -1.91 -8.47
C VAL A 127 8.61 -2.77 -8.33
N PRO A 128 9.13 -2.97 -7.11
CA PRO A 128 10.42 -3.65 -6.90
C PRO A 128 10.45 -5.08 -7.43
N GLY A 129 9.36 -5.83 -7.28
CA GLY A 129 9.29 -7.25 -7.70
C GLY A 129 9.52 -7.49 -9.19
N VAL A 130 9.40 -6.46 -10.03
CA VAL A 130 9.69 -6.50 -11.47
C VAL A 130 10.63 -5.38 -11.93
N GLU A 131 11.24 -4.66 -10.98
CA GLU A 131 12.20 -3.56 -11.20
C GLU A 131 11.75 -2.55 -12.27
N VAL A 132 10.49 -2.12 -12.21
CA VAL A 132 9.87 -1.24 -13.22
C VAL A 132 9.25 0.01 -12.59
N ILE A 133 9.32 1.13 -13.31
CA ILE A 133 8.47 2.29 -13.04
C ILE A 133 7.17 2.13 -13.83
N GLY A 134 6.05 2.31 -13.13
CA GLY A 134 4.71 2.18 -13.66
C GLY A 134 3.82 3.36 -13.33
N TRP A 135 2.63 3.34 -13.91
CA TRP A 135 1.51 4.19 -13.56
C TRP A 135 0.43 3.34 -12.92
N GLN A 136 0.05 3.70 -11.69
CA GLN A 136 -1.06 3.08 -10.98
C GLN A 136 -2.30 3.94 -11.13
N GLY A 137 -3.47 3.32 -11.32
CA GLY A 137 -4.76 3.98 -11.21
C GLY A 137 -5.81 3.05 -10.65
N THR A 138 -6.86 3.64 -10.06
CA THR A 138 -7.99 2.91 -9.52
C THR A 138 -9.15 3.01 -10.49
N ALA A 139 -9.63 1.88 -11.01
CA ALA A 139 -10.70 1.86 -12.00
C ALA A 139 -12.07 1.59 -11.36
N SER A 140 -13.11 2.23 -11.88
CA SER A 140 -14.52 1.99 -11.58
C SER A 140 -15.31 1.81 -12.88
N VAL A 141 -16.44 1.09 -12.83
CA VAL A 141 -17.30 0.85 -14.01
C VAL A 141 -18.71 1.34 -13.70
N ASN A 142 -19.29 2.17 -14.58
CA ASN A 142 -20.66 2.68 -14.44
C ASN A 142 -20.99 3.27 -13.05
N GLY A 143 -20.02 3.95 -12.41
CA GLY A 143 -20.20 4.54 -11.08
C GLY A 143 -20.22 3.55 -9.92
N GLN A 144 -19.87 2.28 -10.13
CA GLN A 144 -19.63 1.33 -9.05
C GLN A 144 -18.41 1.74 -8.21
N VAL A 145 -18.40 1.37 -6.93
CA VAL A 145 -17.20 1.46 -6.08
C VAL A 145 -16.08 0.65 -6.73
N SER A 146 -14.84 1.18 -6.65
CA SER A 146 -13.60 0.63 -7.24
C SER A 146 -13.66 -0.86 -7.59
N VAL A 147 -13.41 -1.19 -8.86
CA VAL A 147 -13.44 -2.56 -9.38
C VAL A 147 -12.06 -3.12 -9.64
N ALA A 148 -11.01 -2.29 -9.68
CA ALA A 148 -9.63 -2.74 -9.78
C ALA A 148 -8.63 -1.64 -9.41
N THR A 149 -7.50 -2.01 -8.83
CA THR A 149 -6.25 -1.24 -8.88
C THR A 149 -5.37 -1.82 -9.97
N VAL A 150 -4.93 -0.97 -10.90
CA VAL A 150 -4.20 -1.40 -12.09
C VAL A 150 -2.89 -0.66 -12.18
N ILE A 151 -1.82 -1.39 -12.50
CA ILE A 151 -0.50 -0.83 -12.78
C ILE A 151 -0.13 -1.18 -14.21
N VAL A 152 0.21 -0.17 -15.00
CA VAL A 152 0.79 -0.32 -16.35
C VAL A 152 2.23 0.19 -16.34
N GLU A 153 3.08 -0.32 -17.23
CA GLU A 153 4.45 0.17 -17.36
C GLU A 153 4.46 1.64 -17.75
N ALA A 154 5.45 2.39 -17.27
CA ALA A 154 5.65 3.78 -17.65
C ALA A 154 6.39 3.91 -19.00
N ALA A 155 6.48 2.87 -19.81
CA ALA A 155 7.24 2.86 -21.07
C ALA A 155 6.93 4.08 -21.94
N ALA A 156 7.85 5.05 -21.99
CA ALA A 156 7.73 6.15 -22.95
C ALA A 156 7.89 5.56 -24.35
N HIS A 157 6.95 5.82 -25.27
CA HIS A 157 7.17 5.53 -26.69
C HIS A 157 8.26 6.47 -27.24
N GLY A 158 9.51 6.13 -26.98
CA GLY A 158 10.64 6.58 -27.77
C GLY A 158 10.86 5.57 -28.88
N VAL A 159 10.53 5.95 -30.11
CA VAL A 159 11.03 5.46 -31.42
C VAL A 159 9.92 5.12 -32.42
N ASP A 160 8.70 4.73 -32.02
CA ASP A 160 7.61 4.51 -32.98
C ASP A 160 6.34 5.31 -32.63
N PRO A 161 6.07 6.43 -33.32
CA PRO A 161 4.79 7.17 -33.19
C PRO A 161 3.57 6.36 -33.65
N ASN A 162 3.76 5.18 -34.27
CA ASN A 162 2.70 4.23 -34.62
C ASN A 162 2.50 3.12 -33.60
N ALA A 163 3.34 3.03 -32.56
CA ALA A 163 3.06 2.17 -31.40
C ALA A 163 1.98 2.84 -30.53
N GLN A 164 0.78 3.06 -31.09
CA GLN A 164 -0.38 3.65 -30.40
C GLN A 164 -1.13 2.63 -29.54
N GLY A 165 -0.45 1.56 -29.13
CA GLY A 165 -1.03 0.50 -28.33
C GLY A 165 -1.18 0.90 -26.86
N PRO A 166 -2.02 0.16 -26.10
CA PRO A 166 -2.04 0.29 -24.65
C PRO A 166 -0.66 -0.03 -24.08
N LEU A 167 -0.24 0.72 -23.05
CA LEU A 167 0.96 0.41 -22.29
C LEU A 167 0.88 -1.00 -21.70
N PRO A 168 1.99 -1.75 -21.59
CA PRO A 168 1.98 -3.10 -21.02
C PRO A 168 1.39 -3.14 -19.60
N LEU A 169 0.58 -4.15 -19.33
CA LEU A 169 -0.01 -4.39 -18.01
C LEU A 169 1.03 -5.04 -17.09
N VAL A 170 1.29 -4.42 -15.93
CA VAL A 170 2.18 -4.94 -14.90
C VAL A 170 1.39 -5.71 -13.84
N SER A 171 0.30 -5.10 -13.35
CA SER A 171 -0.52 -5.67 -12.29
C SER A 171 -1.98 -5.32 -12.49
N PHE A 172 -2.85 -6.26 -12.17
CA PHE A 172 -4.29 -6.08 -12.14
C PHE A 172 -4.83 -6.72 -10.86
N GLN A 173 -5.25 -5.89 -9.92
CA GLN A 173 -5.80 -6.33 -8.65
C GLN A 173 -7.27 -5.93 -8.58
N ALA A 174 -8.16 -6.89 -8.84
CA ALA A 174 -9.56 -6.71 -8.47
C ALA A 174 -9.65 -6.67 -6.93
N PRO A 175 -10.50 -5.82 -6.34
CA PRO A 175 -10.81 -5.95 -4.93
C PRO A 175 -11.47 -7.31 -4.76
N THR A 176 -10.71 -8.27 -4.25
CA THR A 176 -11.33 -9.47 -3.73
C THR A 176 -12.15 -9.04 -2.53
N ALA A 177 -13.40 -9.51 -2.47
CA ALA A 177 -14.19 -9.44 -1.25
C ALA A 177 -13.61 -10.38 -0.15
N ASP A 178 -12.29 -10.55 -0.09
CA ASP A 178 -11.57 -11.33 0.91
C ASP A 178 -11.62 -10.65 2.30
N GLY A 179 -12.25 -9.47 2.39
CA GLY A 179 -12.59 -8.79 3.64
C GLY A 179 -14.06 -8.86 4.05
N LEU A 180 -14.95 -9.51 3.28
CA LEU A 180 -16.34 -9.76 3.68
C LEU A 180 -16.59 -11.22 4.08
N SER A 181 -15.67 -12.15 3.80
CA SER A 181 -15.59 -13.40 4.55
C SER A 181 -14.90 -13.15 5.90
N ASN A 182 -15.56 -12.38 6.77
CA ASN A 182 -15.24 -12.26 8.20
C ASN A 182 -15.37 -13.63 8.88
N THR A 183 -14.35 -14.48 8.71
CA THR A 183 -14.17 -15.73 9.47
C THR A 183 -13.04 -15.64 10.49
N GLN A 184 -12.36 -14.49 10.60
CA GLN A 184 -11.65 -14.19 11.83
C GLN A 184 -12.67 -13.70 12.86
N ALA A 185 -12.97 -14.56 13.84
CA ALA A 185 -13.62 -14.13 15.05
C ALA A 185 -12.82 -12.95 15.63
N ILE A 186 -13.50 -11.83 15.84
CA ILE A 186 -12.94 -10.73 16.62
C ILE A 186 -13.15 -11.15 18.08
N ASP A 187 -12.08 -11.58 18.74
CA ASP A 187 -12.11 -11.81 20.18
C ASP A 187 -12.16 -10.45 20.88
N VAL A 188 -13.36 -10.06 21.31
CA VAL A 188 -13.55 -8.90 22.18
C VAL A 188 -13.44 -9.40 23.62
N ILE A 189 -12.29 -9.17 24.24
CA ILE A 189 -12.14 -9.34 25.69
C ILE A 189 -12.76 -8.11 26.34
N SER A 190 -14.01 -8.21 26.80
CA SER A 190 -14.60 -7.20 27.67
C SER A 190 -14.29 -7.54 29.11
N GLU A 191 -13.48 -6.72 29.77
CA GLU A 191 -13.23 -6.80 31.21
C GLU A 191 -14.38 -6.09 31.95
N ASP A 192 -15.28 -6.86 32.57
CA ASP A 192 -16.33 -6.32 33.43
C ASP A 192 -15.72 -6.02 34.81
N LEU A 193 -15.34 -4.75 35.02
CA LEU A 193 -14.72 -4.28 36.26
C LEU A 193 -15.71 -4.12 37.44
N SER A 194 -16.82 -4.85 37.46
CA SER A 194 -17.86 -4.65 38.47
C SER A 194 -17.81 -5.57 39.70
N THR A 195 -16.90 -6.55 39.79
CA THR A 195 -16.79 -7.39 41.00
C THR A 195 -15.37 -7.84 41.37
N ASP A 196 -15.20 -8.06 42.67
CA ASP A 196 -13.96 -8.32 43.44
C ASP A 196 -12.96 -9.27 42.75
N ILE A 197 -11.74 -8.76 42.48
CA ILE A 197 -10.70 -9.36 41.60
C ILE A 197 -10.12 -10.69 42.15
N ILE A 198 -10.47 -11.07 43.38
CA ILE A 198 -9.82 -12.18 44.09
C ILE A 198 -10.62 -13.50 44.00
N SER A 199 -11.90 -13.49 43.58
CA SER A 199 -12.76 -14.67 43.81
C SER A 199 -13.47 -15.30 42.62
N ASP A 200 -13.49 -14.71 41.42
CA ASP A 200 -14.20 -15.32 40.27
C ASP A 200 -13.28 -15.64 39.08
N PRO A 201 -13.40 -16.84 38.47
CA PRO A 201 -12.70 -17.15 37.24
C PRO A 201 -13.22 -16.28 36.09
N ILE A 202 -12.29 -15.78 35.27
CA ILE A 202 -12.58 -15.03 34.04
C ILE A 202 -13.66 -15.79 33.24
N SER A 203 -14.86 -15.22 33.13
CA SER A 203 -15.91 -15.77 32.29
C SER A 203 -15.75 -15.26 30.87
N GLU A 204 -15.23 -16.12 29.99
CA GLU A 204 -15.25 -15.89 28.54
C GLU A 204 -16.70 -15.99 28.05
N THR A 205 -17.24 -14.87 27.55
CA THR A 205 -18.55 -14.89 26.88
C THR A 205 -18.33 -14.75 25.37
N THR A 206 -18.42 -15.87 24.64
CA THR A 206 -18.40 -15.84 23.17
C THR A 206 -19.76 -15.38 22.67
N VAL A 207 -19.84 -14.17 22.12
CA VAL A 207 -21.06 -13.68 21.46
C VAL A 207 -20.89 -13.80 19.95
N SER A 208 -21.44 -14.86 19.38
CA SER A 208 -21.54 -15.03 17.92
C SER A 208 -22.83 -14.37 17.42
N VAL A 209 -22.84 -13.06 17.15
CA VAL A 209 -24.00 -12.45 16.44
C VAL A 209 -23.72 -12.36 14.95
N LEU A 210 -24.38 -13.24 14.20
CA LEU A 210 -24.62 -13.08 12.77
C LEU A 210 -25.65 -11.96 12.58
N TYR A 211 -25.26 -10.84 11.99
CA TYR A 211 -26.23 -9.86 11.48
C TYR A 211 -26.43 -10.11 9.98
N ASP A 212 -27.56 -10.76 9.67
CA ASP A 212 -28.21 -10.75 8.36
C ASP A 212 -28.97 -9.43 8.19
N GLY A 213 -29.06 -8.95 6.96
CA GLY A 213 -29.32 -7.54 6.64
C GLY A 213 -30.68 -7.01 7.09
N ASP A 214 -30.66 -6.01 7.98
CA ASP A 214 -31.77 -5.08 8.15
C ASP A 214 -31.27 -3.64 8.37
N ALA A 215 -31.98 -2.71 7.75
CA ALA A 215 -31.64 -1.30 7.66
C ALA A 215 -31.55 -0.62 9.04
N LEU A 216 -30.57 0.29 9.17
CA LEU A 216 -30.51 1.27 10.25
C LEU A 216 -31.80 2.10 10.31
N LEU A 217 -32.73 1.68 11.16
CA LEU A 217 -33.89 2.47 11.58
C LEU A 217 -33.66 2.96 13.01
N GLY A 218 -33.48 4.27 13.13
CA GLY A 218 -33.89 5.11 14.25
C GLY A 218 -33.55 4.67 15.68
N SER A 219 -32.48 5.21 16.24
CA SER A 219 -32.44 5.49 17.67
C SER A 219 -33.19 6.81 17.92
N THR A 220 -34.34 6.73 18.60
CA THR A 220 -34.90 7.85 19.36
C THR A 220 -34.93 7.46 20.83
N VAL A 221 -34.44 8.36 21.67
CA VAL A 221 -34.87 8.49 23.06
C VAL A 221 -36.27 9.09 23.08
#